data_AF-A0A8T4JGY1-F1
#
_entry.id   AF-A0A8T4JGY1-F1
#
_cell.length_a   1.000
_cell.length_b   1.000
_cell.length_c   1.000
_cell.angle_alpha   90.00
_cell.angle_beta   90.00
_cell.angle_gamma   90.00
#
_symmetry.space_group_name_H-M   'P 1'
#
loop_
_entity.id
_entity.type
_entity.pdbx_description
1 polymer ?
#
loop_
_entity_poly.entity_id
_entity_poly.type
_entity_poly.pdbx_seq_one_letter_code
_entity_poly.pdbx_strand_id
1 'polypeptide(L)'
;MISSKYISVGILLVIVCVLIVTGPANAYLVDFVSDQTVIDKGVSASYSITLDLEESENLGDIDYLMFRLNKINDGDGIDFDCKFDSDGGIVSGCNGIEIIKVEETSCDLYGYGMGCDLKFNIFVDTTKFDSGEYKTFTIIKFSDVIDETKGNNLNIKEIKDLSCSIRAKEGELSFDGKDYFRTKISFYIPFREAKNGEGYITGQMKRDRFSYKFDVVRILENNEDMLRAEVSGKYRIGPYNVGNELAILTFDKITDEITIVGDMIEHRGGEVYFKKGH
;
A
#
# COMPACT_ATOMS: atom_id res chain seq x y z
N MET A 1 -28.13 -51.21 -41.43
CA MET A 1 -28.81 -49.90 -41.27
C MET A 1 -29.28 -49.77 -39.84
N ILE A 2 -28.52 -49.09 -38.99
CA ILE A 2 -29.04 -48.68 -37.68
C ILE A 2 -30.09 -47.61 -37.98
N SER A 3 -31.33 -47.85 -37.58
CA SER A 3 -32.42 -46.88 -37.80
C SER A 3 -32.03 -45.56 -37.15
N SER A 4 -32.04 -44.47 -37.93
CA SER A 4 -31.71 -43.09 -37.50
C SER A 4 -32.42 -42.66 -36.20
N LYS A 5 -33.54 -43.32 -35.87
CA LYS A 5 -34.28 -43.15 -34.62
C LYS A 5 -33.47 -43.53 -33.37
N TYR A 6 -32.64 -44.58 -33.42
CA TYR A 6 -31.84 -45.01 -32.26
C TYR A 6 -30.67 -44.09 -31.95
N ILE A 7 -30.07 -43.48 -32.98
CA ILE A 7 -28.97 -42.52 -32.81
C ILE A 7 -29.47 -41.25 -32.11
N SER A 8 -30.68 -40.79 -32.48
CA SER A 8 -31.29 -39.58 -31.89
C SER A 8 -31.59 -39.75 -30.39
N VAL A 9 -32.10 -40.92 -30.00
CA VAL A 9 -32.36 -41.25 -28.58
C VAL A 9 -31.04 -41.35 -27.80
N GLY A 10 -30.00 -41.93 -28.39
CA GLY A 10 -28.67 -42.01 -27.77
C GLY A 10 -28.07 -40.64 -27.47
N ILE A 11 -28.15 -39.69 -28.42
CA ILE A 11 -27.66 -38.32 -28.24
C ILE A 11 -28.45 -37.60 -27.13
N LEU A 12 -29.78 -37.72 -27.12
CA LEU A 12 -30.62 -37.11 -26.07
C LEU A 12 -30.24 -37.64 -24.68
N LEU A 13 -30.01 -38.94 -24.56
CA LEU A 13 -29.67 -39.57 -23.28
C LEU A 13 -28.30 -39.11 -22.78
N VAL A 14 -27.32 -38.96 -23.69
CA VAL A 14 -26.02 -38.38 -23.35
C VAL A 14 -26.17 -36.94 -22.87
N ILE A 15 -26.97 -36.10 -23.55
CA ILE A 15 -27.19 -34.70 -23.14
C ILE A 15 -27.83 -34.64 -21.75
N VAL A 16 -28.86 -35.46 -21.47
CA VAL A 16 -29.51 -35.50 -20.15
C VAL A 16 -28.54 -35.99 -19.08
N CYS A 17 -27.73 -37.02 -19.35
CA CYS A 17 -26.70 -37.47 -18.42
C CYS A 17 -25.66 -36.37 -18.15
N VAL A 18 -25.23 -35.63 -19.18
CA VAL A 18 -24.31 -34.50 -19.01
C VAL A 18 -24.96 -33.42 -18.14
N LEU A 19 -26.21 -33.03 -18.40
CA LEU A 19 -26.92 -32.02 -17.60
C LEU A 19 -27.11 -32.44 -16.13
N ILE A 20 -27.35 -33.72 -15.86
CA ILE A 20 -27.46 -34.24 -14.49
C ILE A 20 -26.09 -34.24 -13.80
N VAL A 21 -25.02 -34.59 -14.53
CA VAL A 21 -23.65 -34.65 -13.98
C VAL A 21 -23.05 -33.27 -13.78
N THR A 22 -23.40 -32.28 -14.61
CA THR A 22 -22.95 -30.89 -14.44
C THR A 22 -23.57 -30.21 -13.21
N GLY A 23 -24.60 -30.83 -12.60
CA GLY A 23 -25.36 -30.23 -11.52
C GLY A 23 -26.16 -29.01 -11.98
N PRO A 24 -27.01 -28.44 -11.10
CA PRO A 24 -27.50 -27.09 -11.31
C PRO A 24 -26.29 -26.15 -11.38
N ALA A 25 -26.24 -25.27 -12.38
CA ALA A 25 -25.29 -24.17 -12.37
C ALA A 25 -25.58 -23.33 -11.13
N ASN A 26 -24.55 -22.98 -10.36
CA ASN A 26 -24.69 -21.98 -9.29
C ASN A 26 -25.17 -20.68 -9.95
N ALA A 27 -26.31 -20.14 -9.55
CA ALA A 27 -26.92 -18.96 -10.14
C ALA A 27 -26.69 -17.71 -9.29
N TYR A 28 -25.54 -17.64 -8.62
CA TYR A 28 -25.01 -16.41 -8.06
C TYR A 28 -23.68 -16.08 -8.70
N LEU A 29 -23.40 -14.79 -8.83
CA LEU A 29 -22.14 -14.29 -9.35
C LEU A 29 -21.40 -13.55 -8.23
N VAL A 30 -20.20 -14.01 -7.92
CA VAL A 30 -19.26 -13.31 -7.04
C VAL A 30 -18.24 -12.58 -7.90
N ASP A 31 -18.28 -11.26 -7.89
CA ASP A 31 -17.21 -10.43 -8.44
C ASP A 31 -16.31 -9.92 -7.32
N PHE A 32 -15.01 -10.12 -7.47
CA PHE A 32 -14.01 -9.79 -6.47
C PHE A 32 -12.85 -9.04 -7.12
N VAL A 33 -12.87 -7.72 -6.95
CA VAL A 33 -11.97 -6.78 -7.62
C VAL A 33 -11.07 -6.10 -6.60
N SER A 34 -9.78 -6.01 -6.93
CA SER A 34 -8.80 -5.21 -6.17
C SER A 34 -8.42 -3.98 -6.99
N ASP A 35 -8.30 -2.83 -6.34
CA ASP A 35 -7.79 -1.61 -6.98
C ASP A 35 -6.27 -1.66 -7.22
N GLN A 36 -5.56 -2.43 -6.40
CA GLN A 36 -4.10 -2.52 -6.38
C GLN A 36 -3.64 -3.97 -6.21
N THR A 37 -2.59 -4.35 -6.94
CA THR A 37 -1.95 -5.68 -6.81
C THR A 37 -0.57 -5.60 -6.15
N VAL A 38 -0.02 -4.40 -6.03
CA VAL A 38 1.27 -4.13 -5.40
C VAL A 38 1.12 -2.89 -4.54
N ILE A 39 1.45 -3.00 -3.26
CA ILE A 39 1.29 -1.92 -2.29
C ILE A 39 2.47 -1.87 -1.32
N ASP A 40 2.83 -0.68 -0.90
CA ASP A 40 3.87 -0.47 0.11
C ASP A 40 3.31 -0.69 1.53
N LYS A 41 4.05 -1.39 2.38
CA LYS A 41 3.63 -1.71 3.76
C LYS A 41 3.29 -0.45 4.56
N GLY A 42 2.05 -0.35 5.02
CA GLY A 42 1.46 0.78 5.74
C GLY A 42 0.55 1.67 4.90
N VAL A 43 0.35 1.36 3.63
CA VAL A 43 -0.75 1.89 2.82
C VAL A 43 -1.91 0.89 2.84
N SER A 44 -3.16 1.35 2.91
CA SER A 44 -4.32 0.46 2.90
C SER A 44 -4.63 -0.06 1.50
N ALA A 45 -4.82 -1.37 1.35
CA ALA A 45 -5.32 -1.96 0.10
C ALA A 45 -6.85 -2.00 0.12
N SER A 46 -7.50 -1.79 -1.04
CA SER A 46 -8.96 -1.76 -1.15
C SER A 46 -9.46 -2.86 -2.09
N TYR A 47 -10.48 -3.58 -1.62
CA TYR A 47 -11.18 -4.58 -2.43
C TYR A 47 -12.66 -4.28 -2.49
N SER A 48 -13.29 -4.64 -3.60
CA SER A 48 -14.73 -4.64 -3.78
C SER A 48 -15.20 -6.07 -3.97
N ILE A 49 -16.15 -6.51 -3.15
CA ILE A 49 -16.88 -7.75 -3.32
C ILE A 49 -18.30 -7.40 -3.72
N THR A 50 -18.76 -7.96 -4.84
CA THR A 50 -20.16 -7.90 -5.26
C THR A 50 -20.69 -9.32 -5.33
N LEU A 51 -21.78 -9.58 -4.62
CA LEU A 51 -22.54 -10.82 -4.70
C LEU A 51 -23.89 -10.50 -5.32
N ASP A 52 -24.11 -10.99 -6.54
CA ASP A 52 -25.37 -10.91 -7.27
C ASP A 52 -26.12 -12.24 -7.07
N LEU A 53 -27.27 -12.19 -6.40
CA LEU A 53 -28.11 -13.35 -6.08
C LEU A 53 -29.32 -13.39 -7.03
N GLU A 54 -29.38 -14.40 -7.91
CA GLU A 54 -30.53 -14.56 -8.81
C GLU A 54 -31.80 -15.05 -8.10
N GLU A 55 -32.94 -14.57 -8.57
CA GLU A 55 -34.28 -14.75 -7.98
C GLU A 55 -34.76 -16.20 -7.83
N SER A 56 -34.18 -17.14 -8.59
CA SER A 56 -34.67 -18.52 -8.66
C SER A 56 -34.06 -19.44 -7.62
N GLU A 57 -33.10 -18.95 -6.83
CA GLU A 57 -32.35 -19.79 -5.92
C GLU A 57 -32.91 -19.72 -4.50
N ASN A 58 -33.38 -20.86 -4.02
CA ASN A 58 -33.62 -21.07 -2.59
C ASN A 58 -32.28 -21.36 -1.92
N LEU A 59 -31.29 -20.46 -2.09
CA LEU A 59 -30.10 -20.46 -1.26
C LEU A 59 -30.60 -20.15 0.14
N GLY A 60 -30.34 -21.04 1.10
CA GLY A 60 -30.62 -20.75 2.50
C GLY A 60 -29.91 -19.47 2.96
N ASP A 61 -30.16 -19.06 4.19
CA ASP A 61 -29.51 -17.87 4.75
C ASP A 61 -27.97 -17.96 4.61
N ILE A 62 -27.33 -16.83 4.30
CA ILE A 62 -25.87 -16.73 4.27
C ILE A 62 -25.37 -16.97 5.71
N ASP A 63 -24.62 -18.05 5.92
CA ASP A 63 -24.04 -18.35 7.24
C ASP A 63 -22.96 -17.30 7.56
N TYR A 64 -22.07 -17.05 6.61
CA TYR A 64 -21.06 -15.98 6.65
C TYR A 64 -20.42 -15.76 5.27
N LEU A 65 -19.85 -14.58 5.11
CA LEU A 65 -18.83 -14.27 4.11
C LEU A 65 -17.45 -14.28 4.79
N MET A 66 -16.42 -14.61 4.03
CA MET A 66 -15.05 -14.60 4.51
C MET A 66 -14.12 -14.00 3.45
N PHE A 67 -13.33 -13.02 3.87
CA PHE A 67 -12.17 -12.56 3.12
C PHE A 67 -10.91 -13.23 3.67
N ARG A 68 -10.15 -13.90 2.80
CA ARG A 68 -8.94 -14.65 3.17
C ARG A 68 -7.71 -14.12 2.45
N LEU A 69 -6.64 -13.89 3.22
CA LEU A 69 -5.29 -13.65 2.71
C LEU A 69 -4.37 -14.83 3.07
N ASN A 70 -3.76 -15.46 2.07
CA ASN A 70 -2.83 -16.58 2.24
C ASN A 70 -1.45 -16.19 1.69
N LYS A 71 -0.42 -16.12 2.55
CA LYS A 71 0.95 -15.78 2.16
C LYS A 71 1.62 -16.92 1.39
N ILE A 72 2.21 -16.64 0.23
CA ILE A 72 2.66 -17.67 -0.74
C ILE A 72 3.94 -18.43 -0.33
N ASN A 73 4.74 -17.94 0.63
CA ASN A 73 6.13 -18.39 0.80
C ASN A 73 6.50 -19.03 2.16
N ASP A 74 5.56 -19.22 3.07
CA ASP A 74 5.83 -19.95 4.32
C ASP A 74 5.16 -21.33 4.20
N GLY A 75 5.95 -22.40 4.29
CA GLY A 75 5.50 -23.80 4.06
C GLY A 75 4.31 -24.26 4.90
N ASP A 76 3.94 -23.47 5.91
CA ASP A 76 2.63 -23.42 6.54
C ASP A 76 2.11 -21.98 6.39
N GLY A 77 1.32 -21.72 5.34
CA GLY A 77 0.82 -20.37 5.07
C GLY A 77 0.01 -19.86 6.25
N ILE A 78 0.36 -18.69 6.78
CA ILE A 78 -0.50 -18.01 7.76
C ILE A 78 -1.71 -17.50 6.98
N ASP A 79 -2.85 -18.13 7.23
CA ASP A 79 -4.14 -17.70 6.71
C ASP A 79 -4.72 -16.62 7.62
N PHE A 80 -5.04 -15.48 7.01
CA PHE A 80 -5.79 -14.43 7.67
C PHE A 80 -7.23 -14.51 7.20
N ASP A 81 -8.08 -15.08 8.04
CA ASP A 81 -9.51 -15.27 7.76
C ASP A 81 -10.33 -14.20 8.48
N CYS A 82 -10.88 -13.25 7.73
CA CYS A 82 -11.84 -12.28 8.22
C CYS A 82 -13.26 -12.74 7.86
N LYS A 83 -14.00 -13.26 8.84
CA LYS A 83 -15.41 -13.63 8.69
C LYS A 83 -16.33 -12.48 9.07
N PHE A 84 -17.33 -12.22 8.24
CA PHE A 84 -18.35 -11.22 8.45
C PHE A 84 -19.72 -11.73 7.98
N ASP A 85 -20.79 -11.17 8.51
CA ASP A 85 -22.17 -11.49 8.12
C ASP A 85 -22.62 -10.69 6.89
N SER A 86 -23.85 -10.92 6.42
CA SER A 86 -24.45 -10.22 5.27
C SER A 86 -24.63 -8.71 5.47
N ASP A 87 -24.52 -8.22 6.70
CA ASP A 87 -24.60 -6.79 7.03
C ASP A 87 -23.22 -6.14 7.14
N GLY A 88 -22.15 -6.91 6.92
CA GLY A 88 -20.77 -6.47 7.10
C GLY A 88 -20.34 -6.48 8.57
N GLY A 89 -21.17 -7.02 9.46
CA GLY A 89 -20.85 -7.22 10.86
C GLY A 89 -19.73 -8.25 11.01
N ILE A 90 -18.69 -7.88 11.76
CA ILE A 90 -17.53 -8.77 11.97
C ILE A 90 -17.95 -9.95 12.86
N VAL A 91 -17.80 -11.16 12.34
CA VAL A 91 -18.01 -12.41 13.07
C VAL A 91 -16.72 -12.84 13.78
N SER A 92 -15.58 -12.84 13.07
CA SER A 92 -14.28 -13.20 13.65
C SER A 92 -13.08 -12.84 12.76
N GLY A 93 -11.90 -12.66 13.34
CA GLY A 93 -10.60 -12.73 12.63
C GLY A 93 -10.18 -11.52 11.79
N CYS A 94 -10.98 -10.44 11.75
CA CYS A 94 -10.73 -9.24 10.95
C CYS A 94 -9.71 -8.25 11.56
N ASN A 95 -8.61 -8.73 12.17
CA ASN A 95 -7.59 -7.83 12.71
C ASN A 95 -6.82 -7.14 11.57
N GLY A 96 -6.95 -5.82 11.47
CA GLY A 96 -6.36 -5.05 10.36
C GLY A 96 -7.18 -5.10 9.08
N ILE A 97 -8.44 -5.55 9.14
CA ILE A 97 -9.35 -5.59 7.99
C ILE A 97 -10.65 -4.89 8.40
N GLU A 98 -11.02 -3.86 7.67
CA GLU A 98 -12.27 -3.13 7.84
C GLU A 98 -13.22 -3.50 6.69
N ILE A 99 -14.47 -3.81 7.04
CA ILE A 99 -15.53 -4.18 6.10
C ILE A 99 -16.59 -3.09 6.13
N ILE A 100 -16.91 -2.52 4.97
CA ILE A 100 -17.95 -1.50 4.81
C ILE A 100 -18.94 -1.98 3.76
N LYS A 101 -20.19 -2.23 4.17
CA LYS A 101 -21.31 -2.46 3.25
C LYS A 101 -21.61 -1.14 2.51
N VAL A 102 -21.53 -1.15 1.18
CA VAL A 102 -21.60 0.05 0.33
C VAL A 102 -23.04 0.36 -0.06
N GLU A 103 -23.80 -0.68 -0.37
CA GLU A 103 -25.17 -0.56 -0.82
C GLU A 103 -25.97 -1.72 -0.25
N GLU A 104 -27.16 -1.40 0.25
CA GLU A 104 -28.19 -2.37 0.57
C GLU A 104 -29.32 -2.10 -0.40
N THR A 105 -29.35 -2.85 -1.50
CA THR A 105 -30.63 -3.03 -2.19
C THR A 105 -31.45 -3.88 -1.23
N SER A 106 -32.39 -3.26 -0.51
CA SER A 106 -33.14 -3.91 0.58
C SER A 106 -33.62 -5.28 0.12
N CYS A 107 -33.11 -6.35 0.73
CA CYS A 107 -33.59 -7.72 0.52
C CYS A 107 -34.98 -7.95 1.16
N ASP A 108 -35.68 -6.86 1.50
CA ASP A 108 -36.91 -6.89 2.25
C ASP A 108 -38.07 -7.43 1.39
N LEU A 109 -38.34 -8.70 1.66
CA LEU A 109 -39.65 -9.31 1.82
C LEU A 109 -40.49 -9.66 0.57
N TYR A 110 -40.48 -10.98 0.32
CA TYR A 110 -41.61 -11.87 -0.02
C TYR A 110 -42.34 -11.69 -1.36
N GLY A 111 -41.93 -12.53 -2.31
CA GLY A 111 -42.89 -13.34 -3.07
C GLY A 111 -42.80 -13.24 -4.58
N TYR A 112 -42.15 -12.21 -5.13
CA TYR A 112 -42.09 -12.00 -6.57
C TYR A 112 -40.80 -11.27 -6.98
N GLY A 113 -39.76 -12.05 -7.27
CA GLY A 113 -38.71 -11.71 -8.23
C GLY A 113 -38.11 -10.31 -8.14
N MET A 114 -37.30 -10.05 -7.12
CA MET A 114 -36.25 -9.04 -7.22
C MET A 114 -34.96 -9.64 -6.69
N GLY A 115 -33.96 -9.79 -7.58
CA GLY A 115 -32.60 -10.15 -7.21
C GLY A 115 -32.02 -9.16 -6.19
N CYS A 116 -31.03 -9.60 -5.43
CA CYS A 116 -30.37 -8.75 -4.45
C CYS A 116 -28.86 -8.73 -4.65
N ASP A 117 -28.33 -7.50 -4.68
CA ASP A 117 -26.90 -7.25 -4.79
C ASP A 117 -26.37 -6.89 -3.40
N LEU A 118 -25.44 -7.69 -2.89
CA LEU A 118 -24.64 -7.33 -1.72
C LEU A 118 -23.28 -6.80 -2.17
N LYS A 119 -22.98 -5.55 -1.79
CA LYS A 119 -21.72 -4.87 -2.15
C LYS A 119 -20.94 -4.48 -0.91
N PHE A 120 -19.68 -4.90 -0.85
CA PHE A 120 -18.77 -4.63 0.26
C PHE A 120 -17.47 -4.02 -0.24
N ASN A 121 -17.01 -2.98 0.44
CA ASN A 121 -15.63 -2.50 0.35
C ASN A 121 -14.84 -3.06 1.54
N ILE A 122 -13.69 -3.65 1.25
CA ILE A 122 -12.77 -4.21 2.24
C ILE A 122 -11.48 -3.41 2.21
N PHE A 123 -11.10 -2.85 3.36
CA PHE A 123 -9.85 -2.14 3.54
C PHE A 123 -8.89 -2.96 4.38
N VAL A 124 -7.70 -3.24 3.85
CA VAL A 124 -6.66 -4.01 4.54
C VAL A 124 -5.55 -3.07 5.01
N ASP A 125 -5.40 -2.93 6.33
CA ASP A 125 -4.29 -2.23 6.98
C ASP A 125 -3.03 -3.10 6.88
N THR A 126 -2.23 -2.84 5.85
CA THR A 126 -1.00 -3.59 5.57
C THR A 126 0.07 -3.46 6.67
N THR A 127 -0.08 -2.58 7.68
CA THR A 127 0.82 -2.56 8.84
C THR A 127 0.72 -3.82 9.69
N LYS A 128 -0.41 -4.54 9.64
CA LYS A 128 -0.66 -5.78 10.40
C LYS A 128 -0.09 -7.03 9.74
N PHE A 129 0.43 -6.91 8.53
CA PHE A 129 0.86 -8.03 7.70
C PHE A 129 2.35 -7.93 7.39
N ASP A 130 2.99 -9.08 7.19
CA ASP A 130 4.37 -9.13 6.73
C ASP A 130 4.46 -8.75 5.25
N SER A 131 5.63 -8.31 4.83
CA SER A 131 5.91 -8.15 3.40
C SER A 131 5.87 -9.50 2.69
N GLY A 132 5.50 -9.48 1.41
CA GLY A 132 5.40 -10.67 0.56
C GLY A 132 4.15 -10.69 -0.30
N GLU A 133 4.02 -11.76 -1.06
CA GLU A 133 2.88 -12.01 -1.93
C GLU A 133 1.81 -12.83 -1.19
N TYR A 134 0.56 -12.37 -1.28
CA TYR A 134 -0.62 -12.98 -0.70
C TYR A 134 -1.62 -13.34 -1.81
N LYS A 135 -2.13 -14.57 -1.79
CA LYS A 135 -3.33 -14.92 -2.54
C LYS A 135 -4.54 -14.38 -1.79
N THR A 136 -5.48 -13.84 -2.54
CA THR A 136 -6.71 -13.27 -1.99
C THR A 136 -7.88 -14.15 -2.39
N PHE A 137 -8.79 -14.39 -1.46
CA PHE A 137 -9.99 -15.19 -1.70
C PHE A 137 -11.19 -14.56 -1.01
N THR A 138 -12.33 -14.69 -1.65
CA THR A 138 -13.65 -14.50 -1.03
C THR A 138 -14.30 -15.86 -0.93
N ILE A 139 -14.76 -16.22 0.26
CA ILE A 139 -15.45 -17.49 0.53
C ILE A 139 -16.85 -17.16 1.05
N ILE A 140 -17.85 -17.81 0.49
CA ILE A 140 -19.25 -17.63 0.90
C ILE A 140 -19.77 -18.99 1.34
N LYS A 141 -20.44 -19.01 2.51
CA LYS A 141 -21.05 -20.23 3.04
C LYS A 141 -22.57 -20.06 3.13
N PHE A 142 -23.29 -20.95 2.46
CA PHE A 142 -24.74 -21.10 2.55
C PHE A 142 -25.05 -22.48 3.10
N SER A 143 -25.51 -22.62 4.34
CA SER A 143 -25.84 -23.94 4.93
C SER A 143 -24.75 -25.02 4.69
N ASP A 144 -24.91 -25.87 3.66
CA ASP A 144 -24.01 -26.96 3.26
C ASP A 144 -23.10 -26.66 2.04
N VAL A 145 -23.28 -25.51 1.39
CA VAL A 145 -22.50 -25.07 0.22
C VAL A 145 -21.42 -24.09 0.66
N ILE A 146 -20.19 -24.33 0.23
CA ILE A 146 -19.06 -23.41 0.37
C ILE A 146 -18.57 -23.12 -1.04
N ASP A 147 -18.52 -21.84 -1.39
CA ASP A 147 -17.94 -21.38 -2.64
C ASP A 147 -16.75 -20.47 -2.38
N GLU A 148 -15.74 -20.59 -3.22
CA GLU A 148 -14.48 -19.87 -3.12
C GLU A 148 -14.17 -19.17 -4.45
N THR A 149 -14.16 -17.85 -4.41
CA THR A 149 -13.79 -17.00 -5.54
C THR A 149 -12.41 -16.42 -5.28
N LYS A 150 -11.48 -16.69 -6.20
CA LYS A 150 -10.10 -16.19 -6.14
C LYS A 150 -9.99 -14.79 -6.74
N GLY A 151 -9.32 -13.88 -6.03
CA GLY A 151 -9.00 -12.54 -6.55
C GLY A 151 -7.58 -12.41 -7.05
N ASN A 152 -7.19 -11.16 -7.35
CA ASN A 152 -5.82 -10.82 -7.69
C ASN A 152 -4.91 -10.97 -6.46
N ASN A 153 -3.71 -11.49 -6.66
CA ASN A 153 -2.70 -11.54 -5.60
C ASN A 153 -2.33 -10.11 -5.14
N LEU A 154 -2.09 -9.96 -3.84
CA LEU A 154 -1.58 -8.74 -3.22
C LEU A 154 -0.10 -8.91 -2.90
N ASN A 155 0.76 -8.04 -3.43
CA ASN A 155 2.16 -7.98 -3.06
C ASN A 155 2.42 -6.79 -2.13
N ILE A 156 2.60 -7.08 -0.84
CA ILE A 156 2.97 -6.09 0.16
C ILE A 156 4.49 -5.93 0.13
N LYS A 157 4.96 -4.82 -0.39
CA LYS A 157 6.39 -4.48 -0.39
C LYS A 157 6.80 -4.00 0.98
N GLU A 158 7.91 -4.54 1.47
CA GLU A 158 8.57 -3.93 2.62
C GLU A 158 9.02 -2.54 2.21
N ILE A 159 8.61 -1.53 2.97
CA ILE A 159 9.22 -0.23 2.82
C ILE A 159 10.56 -0.34 3.55
N LYS A 160 11.66 -0.34 2.79
CA LYS A 160 13.00 -0.14 3.35
C LYS A 160 12.94 1.10 4.23
N ASP A 161 13.62 1.10 5.37
CA ASP A 161 13.56 2.21 6.31
C ASP A 161 14.28 3.41 5.70
N LEU A 162 13.56 4.18 4.88
CA LEU A 162 14.08 5.32 4.17
C LEU A 162 14.35 6.52 5.09
N SER A 163 14.29 6.33 6.42
CA SER A 163 14.83 7.32 7.34
C SER A 163 16.32 7.50 7.06
N CYS A 164 16.81 8.72 7.19
CA CYS A 164 18.18 9.02 6.83
C CYS A 164 18.77 9.98 7.84
N SER A 165 19.70 9.50 8.65
CA SER A 165 20.58 10.34 9.48
C SER A 165 21.96 10.36 8.85
N ILE A 166 22.32 11.52 8.31
CA ILE A 166 23.57 11.70 7.56
C ILE A 166 24.43 12.74 8.26
N ARG A 167 25.74 12.49 8.31
CA ARG A 167 26.75 13.49 8.66
C ARG A 167 27.89 13.44 7.65
N ALA A 168 28.27 14.59 7.13
CA ALA A 168 29.41 14.72 6.23
C ALA A 168 30.28 15.93 6.59
N LYS A 169 31.51 15.92 6.07
CA LYS A 169 32.55 16.95 6.26
C LYS A 169 33.23 17.26 4.94
N GLU A 170 33.98 18.35 4.86
CA GLU A 170 34.87 18.66 3.72
C GLU A 170 34.16 18.83 2.35
N GLY A 171 32.91 19.31 2.34
CA GLY A 171 32.23 19.78 1.13
C GLY A 171 32.59 21.22 0.76
N GLU A 172 32.23 21.64 -0.46
CA GLU A 172 32.37 23.02 -0.93
C GLU A 172 31.11 23.80 -0.56
N LEU A 173 31.25 24.90 0.19
CA LEU A 173 30.13 25.74 0.60
C LEU A 173 30.36 27.17 0.14
N SER A 174 29.45 27.71 -0.65
CA SER A 174 29.40 29.13 -1.00
C SER A 174 28.16 29.79 -0.40
N PHE A 175 28.31 31.04 0.03
CA PHE A 175 27.20 31.91 0.41
C PHE A 175 27.41 33.29 -0.19
N ASP A 176 26.45 33.79 -0.97
CA ASP A 176 26.53 35.11 -1.63
C ASP A 176 27.85 35.29 -2.40
N GLY A 177 28.24 34.24 -3.14
CA GLY A 177 29.48 34.18 -3.92
C GLY A 177 30.78 34.08 -3.11
N LYS A 178 30.72 33.84 -1.80
CA LYS A 178 31.91 33.67 -0.93
C LYS A 178 32.08 32.23 -0.48
N ASP A 179 33.29 31.71 -0.61
CA ASP A 179 33.61 30.34 -0.23
C ASP A 179 33.95 30.18 1.25
N TYR A 180 33.39 29.13 1.86
CA TYR A 180 33.62 28.70 3.22
C TYR A 180 34.29 27.32 3.24
N PHE A 181 35.25 27.16 4.14
CA PHE A 181 36.04 25.93 4.30
C PHE A 181 35.62 25.18 5.58
N ARG A 182 36.15 23.97 5.77
CA ARG A 182 35.90 23.12 6.96
C ARG A 182 34.41 22.90 7.19
N THR A 183 33.72 22.60 6.11
CA THR A 183 32.27 22.48 6.11
C THR A 183 31.86 21.22 6.87
N LYS A 184 30.71 21.30 7.53
CA LYS A 184 30.06 20.16 8.17
C LYS A 184 28.57 20.26 7.91
N ILE A 185 27.99 19.13 7.52
CA ILE A 185 26.56 18.97 7.32
C ILE A 185 26.08 17.80 8.15
N SER A 186 24.92 17.97 8.79
CA SER A 186 24.24 16.92 9.53
C SER A 186 22.76 17.11 9.36
N PHE A 187 22.05 16.06 8.98
CA PHE A 187 20.59 16.10 8.93
C PHE A 187 19.99 14.75 9.30
N TYR A 188 18.73 14.80 9.71
CA TYR A 188 17.89 13.65 9.98
C TYR A 188 16.54 13.86 9.29
N ILE A 189 16.20 12.95 8.39
CA ILE A 189 14.87 12.88 7.78
C ILE A 189 14.21 11.62 8.34
N PRO A 190 13.20 11.75 9.23
CA PRO A 190 12.48 10.60 9.76
C PRO A 190 11.65 9.95 8.65
N PHE A 191 11.42 8.65 8.81
CA PHE A 191 10.48 7.92 7.99
C PHE A 191 9.05 8.20 8.52
N ARG A 192 8.19 8.74 7.66
CA ARG A 192 6.79 9.16 7.93
C ARG A 192 6.63 10.42 8.81
N GLU A 193 5.40 10.92 8.84
CA GLU A 193 4.91 12.18 9.46
C GLU A 193 5.10 12.29 10.98
N ALA A 194 5.92 11.44 11.61
CA ALA A 194 6.10 11.43 13.05
C ALA A 194 6.64 12.79 13.56
N LYS A 195 7.54 13.43 12.80
CA LYS A 195 8.03 14.82 12.97
C LYS A 195 8.62 15.32 11.65
N ASN A 196 8.71 16.64 11.47
CA ASN A 196 9.53 17.21 10.40
C ASN A 196 11.00 16.87 10.65
N GLY A 197 11.73 16.51 9.60
CA GLY A 197 13.18 16.33 9.68
C GLY A 197 13.88 17.65 10.00
N GLU A 198 15.11 17.57 10.50
CA GLU A 198 15.92 18.74 10.86
C GLU A 198 17.38 18.54 10.47
N GLY A 199 18.10 19.64 10.29
CA GLY A 199 19.52 19.58 9.99
C GLY A 199 20.23 20.91 10.12
N TYR A 200 21.54 20.87 9.86
CA TYR A 200 22.37 22.05 9.79
C TYR A 200 23.55 21.87 8.85
N ILE A 201 24.02 23.01 8.33
CA ILE A 201 25.31 23.18 7.67
C ILE A 201 26.11 24.22 8.44
N THR A 202 27.41 24.03 8.56
CA THR A 202 28.34 25.06 9.04
C THR A 202 29.56 25.13 8.16
N GLY A 203 30.16 26.30 8.06
CA GLY A 203 31.43 26.53 7.38
C GLY A 203 32.19 27.69 8.01
N GLN A 204 33.48 27.79 7.74
CA GLN A 204 34.35 28.82 8.29
C GLN A 204 35.22 29.47 7.22
N MET A 205 35.26 30.80 7.21
CA MET A 205 36.14 31.60 6.37
C MET A 205 36.91 32.58 7.27
N LYS A 206 38.21 32.35 7.47
CA LYS A 206 39.04 33.15 8.40
C LYS A 206 38.42 33.23 9.80
N ARG A 207 37.94 34.40 10.21
CA ARG A 207 37.29 34.66 11.51
C ARG A 207 35.76 34.54 11.46
N ASP A 208 35.18 34.48 10.27
CA ASP A 208 33.74 34.41 10.08
C ASP A 208 33.27 32.95 10.04
N ARG A 209 32.16 32.70 10.72
CA ARG A 209 31.48 31.40 10.73
C ARG A 209 30.12 31.55 10.09
N PHE A 210 29.85 30.71 9.11
CA PHE A 210 28.53 30.48 8.56
C PHE A 210 27.86 29.33 9.29
N SER A 211 26.56 29.47 9.57
CA SER A 211 25.71 28.37 10.02
C SER A 211 24.33 28.50 9.41
N TYR A 212 23.81 27.42 8.85
CA TYR A 212 22.44 27.29 8.37
C TYR A 212 21.77 26.16 9.14
N LYS A 213 20.70 26.46 9.87
CA LYS A 213 19.87 25.45 10.56
C LYS A 213 18.54 25.39 9.87
N PHE A 214 18.08 24.21 9.50
CA PHE A 214 16.89 24.03 8.67
C PHE A 214 16.00 22.90 9.16
N ASP A 215 14.71 23.05 8.84
CA ASP A 215 13.67 22.05 8.98
C ASP A 215 13.31 21.52 7.58
N VAL A 216 12.96 20.23 7.49
CA VAL A 216 12.42 19.62 6.27
C VAL A 216 10.96 20.04 6.13
N VAL A 217 10.67 20.78 5.07
CA VAL A 217 9.31 21.23 4.73
C VAL A 217 8.51 20.08 4.15
N ARG A 218 9.09 19.38 3.16
CA ARG A 218 8.50 18.20 2.53
C ARG A 218 9.55 17.35 1.82
N ILE A 219 9.29 16.05 1.77
CA ILE A 219 10.06 15.10 0.96
C ILE A 219 9.53 15.17 -0.47
N LEU A 220 10.39 15.48 -1.43
CA LEU A 220 10.06 15.52 -2.86
C LEU A 220 10.29 14.16 -3.50
N GLU A 221 11.31 13.44 -3.06
CA GLU A 221 11.72 12.13 -3.58
C GLU A 221 12.50 11.37 -2.49
N ASN A 222 12.22 10.09 -2.29
CA ASN A 222 12.99 9.24 -1.40
C ASN A 222 12.89 7.79 -1.89
N ASN A 223 13.85 7.36 -2.69
CA ASN A 223 13.93 6.01 -3.26
C ASN A 223 15.29 5.38 -2.93
N GLU A 224 15.64 4.26 -3.55
CA GLU A 224 16.91 3.57 -3.26
C GLU A 224 18.14 4.38 -3.68
N ASP A 225 18.01 5.27 -4.67
CA ASP A 225 19.11 5.98 -5.29
C ASP A 225 19.27 7.40 -4.75
N MET A 226 18.18 8.05 -4.35
CA MET A 226 18.16 9.48 -4.04
C MET A 226 17.19 9.82 -2.91
N LEU A 227 17.57 10.81 -2.11
CA LEU A 227 16.70 11.56 -1.22
C LEU A 227 16.72 13.03 -1.63
N ARG A 228 15.55 13.59 -1.94
CA ARG A 228 15.38 15.00 -2.30
C ARG A 228 14.30 15.62 -1.43
N ALA A 229 14.64 16.71 -0.76
CA ALA A 229 13.76 17.38 0.19
C ALA A 229 13.83 18.90 0.03
N GLU A 230 12.68 19.55 0.19
CA GLU A 230 12.61 21.00 0.36
C GLU A 230 12.86 21.31 1.83
N VAL A 231 13.81 22.19 2.12
CA VAL A 231 14.18 22.59 3.47
C VAL A 231 14.04 24.10 3.64
N SER A 232 13.63 24.53 4.82
CA SER A 232 13.53 25.94 5.19
C SER A 232 14.32 26.19 6.45
N GLY A 233 15.15 27.23 6.46
CA GLY A 233 16.04 27.44 7.58
C GLY A 233 16.47 28.88 7.79
N LYS A 234 17.16 29.08 8.91
CA LYS A 234 17.82 30.32 9.29
C LYS A 234 19.32 30.20 9.09
N TYR A 235 19.90 31.12 8.32
CA TYR A 235 21.34 31.26 8.21
C TYR A 235 21.87 32.37 9.12
N ARG A 236 23.14 32.26 9.51
CA ARG A 236 23.86 33.25 10.29
C ARG A 236 25.31 33.35 9.84
N ILE A 237 25.80 34.58 9.67
CA ILE A 237 27.22 34.88 9.42
C ILE A 237 27.75 35.74 10.56
N GLY A 238 28.68 35.17 11.34
CA GLY A 238 29.23 35.86 12.51
C GLY A 238 28.13 36.27 13.51
N PRO A 239 28.26 37.42 14.20
CA PRO A 239 27.30 37.79 15.24
C PRO A 239 25.99 38.37 14.70
N TYR A 240 25.98 38.98 13.51
CA TYR A 240 25.02 40.03 13.16
C TYR A 240 24.12 39.74 11.96
N ASN A 241 24.57 38.96 10.98
CA ASN A 241 23.79 38.75 9.76
C ASN A 241 22.95 37.49 9.91
N VAL A 242 21.62 37.65 9.99
CA VAL A 242 20.65 36.55 10.08
C VAL A 242 19.62 36.73 8.98
N GLY A 243 19.29 35.67 8.27
CA GLY A 243 18.22 35.62 7.29
C GLY A 243 17.53 34.26 7.27
N ASN A 244 16.46 34.16 6.48
CA ASN A 244 15.79 32.89 6.21
C ASN A 244 15.99 32.52 4.74
N GLU A 245 15.96 31.23 4.45
CA GLU A 245 16.13 30.71 3.10
C GLU A 245 15.35 29.41 2.90
N LEU A 246 14.91 29.21 1.66
CA LEU A 246 14.42 27.93 1.16
C LEU A 246 15.51 27.31 0.29
N ALA A 247 15.75 26.01 0.46
CA ALA A 247 16.73 25.29 -0.33
C ALA A 247 16.25 23.88 -0.66
N ILE A 248 16.84 23.30 -1.70
CA ILE A 248 16.66 21.89 -2.05
C ILE A 248 17.86 21.12 -1.53
N LEU A 249 17.60 20.17 -0.63
CA LEU A 249 18.57 19.18 -0.16
C LEU A 249 18.46 17.94 -1.05
N THR A 250 19.58 17.54 -1.63
CA THR A 250 19.73 16.30 -2.39
C THR A 250 20.81 15.46 -1.72
N PHE A 251 20.50 14.21 -1.43
CA PHE A 251 21.47 13.20 -1.03
C PHE A 251 21.41 12.06 -2.05
N ASP A 252 22.47 11.95 -2.85
CA ASP A 252 22.68 10.82 -3.74
C ASP A 252 23.16 9.63 -2.90
N LYS A 253 22.35 8.59 -2.81
CA LYS A 253 22.60 7.43 -1.96
C LYS A 253 23.61 6.46 -2.59
N ILE A 254 23.89 6.60 -3.89
CA ILE A 254 24.85 5.78 -4.65
C ILE A 254 26.25 6.36 -4.51
N THR A 255 26.39 7.67 -4.69
CA THR A 255 27.69 8.37 -4.61
C THR A 255 28.03 8.86 -3.20
N ASP A 256 27.05 8.82 -2.28
CA ASP A 256 27.11 9.42 -0.96
C ASP A 256 27.41 10.95 -1.02
N GLU A 257 27.01 11.63 -2.09
CA GLU A 257 27.16 13.08 -2.24
C GLU A 257 25.95 13.84 -1.71
N ILE A 258 26.22 14.96 -1.00
CA ILE A 258 25.17 15.84 -0.47
C ILE A 258 25.27 17.21 -1.13
N THR A 259 24.15 17.65 -1.70
CA THR A 259 24.02 18.98 -2.29
C THR A 259 22.90 19.74 -1.60
N ILE A 260 23.12 21.01 -1.27
CA ILE A 260 22.07 21.92 -0.82
C ILE A 260 22.13 23.17 -1.69
N VAL A 261 21.05 23.48 -2.41
CA VAL A 261 20.98 24.64 -3.30
C VAL A 261 19.78 25.51 -2.92
N GLY A 262 20.05 26.74 -2.52
CA GLY A 262 19.08 27.81 -2.33
C GLY A 262 19.45 29.05 -3.16
N ASP A 263 18.78 30.17 -2.91
CA ASP A 263 19.04 31.43 -3.62
C ASP A 263 20.41 32.02 -3.27
N MET A 264 20.85 31.86 -2.02
CA MET A 264 22.08 32.46 -1.48
C MET A 264 23.09 31.40 -1.04
N ILE A 265 22.63 30.21 -0.65
CA ILE A 265 23.45 29.09 -0.17
C ILE A 265 23.64 28.06 -1.27
N GLU A 266 24.88 27.64 -1.49
CA GLU A 266 25.19 26.46 -2.28
C GLU A 266 26.22 25.59 -1.57
N HIS A 267 25.86 24.33 -1.29
CA HIS A 267 26.77 23.31 -0.78
C HIS A 267 26.87 22.17 -1.78
N ARG A 268 28.08 21.71 -2.10
CA ARG A 268 28.33 20.57 -3.00
C ARG A 268 29.27 19.56 -2.36
N GLY A 269 28.93 18.27 -2.50
CA GLY A 269 29.75 17.15 -2.09
C GLY A 269 29.86 16.96 -0.58
N GLY A 270 31.05 16.57 -0.12
CA GLY A 270 31.34 16.25 1.28
C GLY A 270 31.50 14.75 1.52
N GLU A 271 32.47 14.41 2.36
CA GLU A 271 32.79 13.05 2.78
C GLU A 271 31.80 12.62 3.88
N VAL A 272 30.84 11.76 3.53
CA VAL A 272 29.92 11.14 4.49
C VAL A 272 30.70 10.22 5.41
N TYR A 273 30.63 10.49 6.72
CA TYR A 273 31.31 9.69 7.75
C TYR A 273 30.33 9.00 8.71
N PHE A 274 29.04 9.31 8.59
CA PHE A 274 27.98 8.64 9.35
C PHE A 274 26.70 8.60 8.52
N LYS A 275 26.12 7.40 8.42
CA LYS A 275 24.86 7.10 7.76
C LYS A 275 24.09 6.09 8.60
N LYS A 276 22.84 6.40 8.92
CA LYS A 276 21.91 5.49 9.62
C LYS A 276 20.52 5.59 9.01
N GLY A 277 19.90 4.42 8.80
CA GLY A 277 18.65 4.25 8.04
C GLY A 277 18.95 3.93 6.57
N HIS A 278 18.20 2.98 6.00
CA HIS A 278 18.39 2.38 4.68
C HIS A 278 17.04 1.96 4.08
#